data_AF-A0A955XQM5-F1
#
_entry.id   AF-A0A955XQM5-F1
#
_cell.length_a   1.000
_cell.length_b   1.000
_cell.length_c   1.000
_cell.angle_alpha   90.00
_cell.angle_beta   90.00
_cell.angle_gamma   90.00
#
_symmetry.space_group_name_H-M   'P 1'
#
loop_
_entity.id
_entity.type
_entity.pdbx_description
1 polymer ?
#
loop_
_entity_poly.entity_id
_entity_poly.type
_entity_poly.pdbx_seq_one_letter_code
_entity_poly.pdbx_strand_id
1 'polypeptide(L)'
;MATQELQEVKVGTIRPLDSTPTLVKGQARDYVKITGNTTLTAAQSGSVVGLAVAAGATVTLPALSNYSKCLEFEFVVVTNCTSNSYIINTASSSDKFIGGFNELETDTGDDGPSDTGTAVTITLGNATDTVGDSFRLLSIDGRKWLVRGQTALDGGAAFS
;
A
#
# COMPACT_ATOMS: atom_id res chain seq x y z
N MET A 1 10.61 -52.06 26.96
CA MET A 1 10.02 -50.81 26.43
C MET A 1 10.41 -49.70 27.38
N ALA A 2 11.33 -48.82 27.00
CA ALA A 2 11.75 -47.70 27.82
C ALA A 2 10.96 -46.45 27.39
N THR A 3 10.17 -45.91 28.32
CA THR A 3 9.44 -44.65 28.14
C THR A 3 10.45 -43.51 28.20
N GLN A 4 10.61 -42.75 27.12
CA GLN A 4 11.39 -41.51 27.12
C GLN A 4 10.53 -40.40 27.71
N GLU A 5 10.98 -39.79 28.81
CA GLU A 5 10.43 -38.53 29.32
C GLU A 5 10.88 -37.37 28.42
N LEU A 6 9.93 -36.54 28.00
CA LEU A 6 10.20 -35.31 27.28
C LEU A 6 10.64 -34.23 28.27
N GLN A 7 11.88 -33.76 28.15
CA GLN A 7 12.31 -32.52 28.81
C GLN A 7 11.75 -31.31 28.05
N GLU A 8 10.93 -30.50 28.72
CA GLU A 8 10.51 -29.21 28.20
C GLU A 8 11.70 -28.24 28.13
N VAL A 9 12.02 -27.81 26.91
CA VAL A 9 13.00 -26.77 26.65
C VAL A 9 12.38 -25.41 27.03
N LYS A 10 12.92 -24.76 28.06
CA LYS A 10 12.57 -23.36 28.40
C LYS A 10 13.07 -22.43 27.29
N VAL A 11 12.18 -22.12 26.34
CA VAL A 11 12.42 -21.13 25.30
C VAL A 11 12.19 -19.74 25.90
N GLY A 12 13.27 -18.99 26.14
CA GLY A 12 13.21 -17.55 26.43
C GLY A 12 12.51 -16.83 25.30
N THR A 13 11.64 -15.88 25.63
CA THR A 13 10.67 -15.16 24.79
C THR A 13 10.97 -15.16 23.28
N ILE A 14 10.52 -16.22 22.59
CA ILE A 14 10.33 -16.25 21.15
C ILE A 14 8.85 -15.99 20.92
N ARG A 15 8.48 -15.00 20.11
CA ARG A 15 7.12 -14.93 19.56
C ARG A 15 7.00 -16.09 18.56
N PRO A 16 6.20 -17.14 18.84
CA PRO A 16 6.17 -18.32 17.98
C PRO A 16 5.53 -17.97 16.63
N LEU A 17 6.15 -18.50 15.56
CA LEU A 17 5.66 -18.42 14.19
C LEU A 17 4.64 -19.55 13.91
N ASP A 18 3.75 -19.83 14.86
CA ASP A 18 2.64 -20.80 14.73
C ASP A 18 1.25 -20.13 14.82
N SER A 19 1.20 -18.80 14.90
CA SER A 19 -0.03 -18.10 15.18
C SER A 19 -0.94 -18.04 13.95
N THR A 20 -2.03 -18.81 13.96
CA THR A 20 -3.25 -18.45 13.22
C THR A 20 -3.45 -16.94 13.39
N PRO A 21 -3.52 -16.14 12.31
CA PRO A 21 -3.77 -14.71 12.42
C PRO A 21 -5.12 -14.54 13.11
N THR A 22 -5.08 -14.30 14.42
CA THR A 22 -6.28 -14.13 15.21
C THR A 22 -6.65 -12.69 15.02
N LEU A 23 -7.76 -12.44 14.34
CA LEU A 23 -8.33 -11.10 14.27
C LEU A 23 -8.72 -10.70 15.70
N VAL A 24 -7.88 -9.88 16.35
CA VAL A 24 -8.18 -9.36 17.67
C VAL A 24 -9.17 -8.22 17.49
N LYS A 25 -10.38 -8.38 18.03
CA LYS A 25 -11.42 -7.34 17.99
C LYS A 25 -10.86 -6.05 18.61
N GLY A 26 -10.95 -4.95 17.87
CA GLY A 26 -10.47 -3.64 18.33
C GLY A 26 -8.96 -3.42 18.19
N GLN A 27 -8.22 -4.34 17.56
CA GLN A 27 -6.84 -4.08 17.19
C GLN A 27 -6.77 -2.99 16.12
N ALA A 28 -5.94 -1.97 16.37
CA ALA A 28 -5.65 -0.93 15.39
C ALA A 28 -4.87 -1.52 14.21
N ARG A 29 -5.02 -0.90 13.04
CA ARG A 29 -4.20 -1.23 11.86
C ARG A 29 -2.76 -0.81 12.11
N ASP A 30 -1.82 -1.57 11.56
CA ASP A 30 -0.42 -1.18 11.56
C ASP A 30 -0.20 0.10 10.74
N TYR A 31 0.77 0.91 11.15
CA TYR A 31 1.12 2.16 10.48
C TYR A 31 2.57 2.12 9.99
N VAL A 32 2.76 2.23 8.68
CA VAL A 32 4.08 2.26 8.03
C VAL A 32 4.38 3.69 7.59
N LYS A 33 5.34 4.33 8.26
CA LYS A 33 5.77 5.70 7.93
C LYS A 33 6.85 5.69 6.86
N ILE A 34 6.55 6.27 5.69
CA ILE A 34 7.49 6.41 4.58
C ILE A 34 8.27 7.71 4.73
N THR A 35 9.58 7.61 4.89
CA THR A 35 10.50 8.76 5.01
C THR A 35 11.54 8.82 3.88
N GLY A 36 11.43 7.91 2.91
CA GLY A 36 12.30 7.76 1.76
C GLY A 36 11.89 6.53 0.96
N ASN A 37 12.65 6.18 -0.08
CA ASN A 37 12.34 5.04 -0.93
C ASN A 37 12.22 3.75 -0.11
N THR A 38 11.12 3.02 -0.30
CA THR A 38 10.76 1.88 0.56
C THR A 38 10.13 0.76 -0.26
N THR A 39 10.49 -0.49 0.03
CA THR A 39 9.78 -1.65 -0.52
C THR A 39 8.87 -2.23 0.55
N LEU A 40 7.56 -2.30 0.29
CA LEU A 40 6.61 -2.97 1.16
C LEU A 40 6.66 -4.48 0.96
N THR A 41 6.31 -5.20 2.01
CA THR A 41 6.25 -6.67 2.04
C THR A 41 4.82 -7.13 2.29
N ALA A 42 4.49 -8.37 1.90
CA ALA A 42 3.16 -8.91 2.14
C ALA A 42 2.81 -9.04 3.64
N ALA A 43 3.82 -9.17 4.51
CA ALA A 43 3.62 -9.16 5.96
C ALA A 43 3.05 -7.85 6.50
N GLN A 44 3.15 -6.76 5.73
CA GLN A 44 2.60 -5.45 6.06
C GLN A 44 1.20 -5.22 5.46
N SER A 45 0.60 -6.23 4.80
CA SER A 45 -0.75 -6.13 4.27
C SER A 45 -1.76 -5.77 5.38
N GLY A 46 -2.70 -4.90 5.06
CA GLY A 46 -3.68 -4.33 6.00
C GLY A 46 -3.20 -3.03 6.66
N SER A 47 -1.95 -2.63 6.48
CA SER A 47 -1.42 -1.39 7.07
C SER A 47 -1.99 -0.12 6.43
N VAL A 48 -1.94 0.97 7.19
CA VAL A 48 -1.97 2.34 6.66
C VAL A 48 -0.51 2.78 6.41
N VAL A 49 -0.25 3.32 5.23
CA VAL A 49 1.05 3.74 4.75
C VAL A 49 1.06 5.26 4.65
N GLY A 50 1.73 5.92 5.59
CA GLY A 50 1.83 7.38 5.64
C GLY A 50 2.99 7.90 4.81
N LEU A 51 2.69 8.64 3.74
CA LEU A 51 3.66 9.31 2.88
C LEU A 51 4.14 10.61 3.55
N ALA A 52 5.33 10.55 4.18
CA ALA A 52 5.78 11.52 5.18
C ALA A 52 7.14 12.17 4.87
N VAL A 53 7.40 12.46 3.59
CA VAL A 53 8.66 13.06 3.14
C VAL A 53 8.42 14.08 2.03
N ALA A 54 8.76 15.35 2.31
CA ALA A 54 8.51 16.47 1.41
C ALA A 54 9.30 16.41 0.09
N ALA A 55 10.33 15.58 -0.02
CA ALA A 55 11.09 15.37 -1.25
C ALA A 55 10.47 14.31 -2.19
N GLY A 56 9.33 13.73 -1.81
CA GLY A 56 8.76 12.57 -2.47
C GLY A 56 9.48 11.28 -2.08
N ALA A 57 8.91 10.14 -2.51
CA ALA A 57 9.51 8.82 -2.32
C ALA A 57 8.91 7.81 -3.29
N THR A 58 9.72 6.86 -3.73
CA THR A 58 9.24 5.66 -4.41
C THR A 58 8.91 4.57 -3.39
N VAL A 59 7.66 4.11 -3.40
CA VAL A 59 7.21 2.94 -2.66
C VAL A 59 6.96 1.79 -3.63
N THR A 60 7.73 0.72 -3.49
CA THR A 60 7.57 -0.49 -4.31
C THR A 60 6.67 -1.49 -3.58
N LEU A 61 5.60 -1.92 -4.23
CA LEU A 61 4.65 -2.92 -3.72
C LEU A 61 5.24 -4.33 -3.78
N PRO A 62 4.73 -5.30 -2.99
CA PRO A 62 5.07 -6.70 -3.17
C PRO A 62 4.66 -7.20 -4.57
N ALA A 63 5.49 -8.05 -5.19
CA ALA A 63 5.14 -8.69 -6.46
C ALA A 63 3.97 -9.66 -6.25
N LEU A 64 2.89 -9.51 -7.03
CA LEU A 64 1.69 -10.33 -6.83
C LEU A 64 1.86 -11.79 -7.28
N SER A 65 2.84 -12.08 -8.15
CA SER A 65 3.12 -13.45 -8.58
C SER A 65 3.43 -14.42 -7.43
N ASN A 66 3.85 -13.91 -6.28
CA ASN A 66 4.23 -14.69 -5.11
C ASN A 66 3.10 -14.84 -4.08
N TYR A 67 1.96 -14.18 -4.30
CA TYR A 67 0.87 -14.12 -3.33
C TYR A 67 -0.47 -14.42 -4.00
N SER A 68 -1.33 -15.12 -3.27
CA SER A 68 -2.75 -15.16 -3.61
C SER A 68 -3.39 -13.79 -3.34
N LYS A 69 -4.59 -13.61 -3.88
CA LYS A 69 -5.44 -12.41 -3.79
C LYS A 69 -5.54 -11.86 -2.35
N CYS A 70 -5.97 -10.62 -2.22
CA CYS A 70 -6.31 -9.92 -0.97
C CYS A 70 -5.15 -9.32 -0.15
N LEU A 71 -3.96 -9.16 -0.73
CA LEU A 71 -3.02 -8.14 -0.22
C LEU A 71 -3.64 -6.75 -0.35
N GLU A 72 -3.38 -5.91 0.64
CA GLU A 72 -4.04 -4.63 0.79
C GLU A 72 -3.19 -3.59 1.49
N PHE A 73 -3.22 -2.35 0.99
CA PHE A 73 -2.55 -1.21 1.59
C PHE A 73 -3.42 0.03 1.43
N GLU A 74 -3.49 0.87 2.46
CA GLU A 74 -4.07 2.21 2.34
C GLU A 74 -2.97 3.23 2.44
N PHE A 75 -2.85 4.09 1.44
CA PHE A 75 -1.87 5.16 1.39
C PHE A 75 -2.55 6.47 1.75
N VAL A 76 -1.85 7.28 2.55
CA VAL A 76 -2.31 8.61 2.94
C VAL A 76 -1.14 9.58 2.86
N VAL A 77 -1.34 10.71 2.17
CA VAL A 77 -0.41 11.84 2.19
C VAL A 77 -0.46 12.48 3.58
N VAL A 78 0.64 12.41 4.31
CA VAL A 78 0.76 13.05 5.65
C VAL A 78 1.77 14.21 5.64
N THR A 79 2.48 14.41 4.53
CA THR A 79 3.38 15.53 4.30
C THR A 79 3.32 15.88 2.82
N ASN A 80 2.96 17.12 2.49
CA ASN A 80 2.93 17.55 1.09
C ASN A 80 4.31 17.41 0.44
N CYS A 81 4.31 16.92 -0.79
CA CYS A 81 5.48 16.87 -1.63
C CYS A 81 5.80 18.28 -2.15
N THR A 82 6.97 18.79 -1.77
CA THR A 82 7.48 20.11 -2.20
C THR A 82 8.37 20.03 -3.44
N SER A 83 8.84 18.83 -3.78
CA SER A 83 9.69 18.57 -4.93
C SER A 83 9.55 17.10 -5.33
N ASN A 84 9.53 16.78 -6.63
CA ASN A 84 9.25 15.45 -7.16
C ASN A 84 7.81 14.99 -6.81
N SER A 85 7.64 13.69 -6.59
CA SER A 85 6.35 13.04 -6.37
C SER A 85 6.50 11.86 -5.41
N TYR A 86 5.40 11.43 -4.82
CA TYR A 86 5.26 10.08 -4.31
C TYR A 86 4.95 9.14 -5.47
N ILE A 87 5.77 8.11 -5.64
CA ILE A 87 5.67 7.15 -6.74
C ILE A 87 5.36 5.79 -6.14
N ILE A 88 4.21 5.19 -6.48
CA ILE A 88 3.87 3.83 -6.09
C ILE A 88 4.05 2.91 -7.27
N ASN A 89 5.03 2.02 -7.18
CA ASN A 89 5.39 1.10 -8.24
C ASN A 89 4.96 -0.31 -7.90
N THR A 90 4.48 -1.04 -8.91
CA THR A 90 4.48 -2.50 -8.83
C THR A 90 5.93 -3.01 -8.84
N ALA A 91 6.20 -4.11 -8.13
CA ALA A 91 7.52 -4.76 -8.21
C ALA A 91 7.75 -5.49 -9.55
N SER A 92 6.70 -5.68 -10.35
CA SER A 92 6.75 -6.41 -11.62
C SER A 92 5.98 -5.67 -12.69
N SER A 93 6.55 -5.58 -13.88
CA SER A 93 5.88 -5.09 -15.09
C SER A 93 4.78 -6.03 -15.58
N SER A 94 4.56 -7.18 -14.95
CA SER A 94 3.38 -8.03 -15.20
C SER A 94 2.22 -7.73 -14.28
N ASP A 95 2.47 -7.03 -13.17
CA ASP A 95 1.43 -6.53 -12.27
C ASP A 95 0.90 -5.22 -12.83
N LYS A 96 -0.39 -4.95 -12.62
CA LYS A 96 -1.09 -3.80 -13.21
C LYS A 96 -2.02 -3.13 -12.22
N PHE A 97 -2.20 -1.83 -12.38
CA PHE A 97 -3.27 -1.10 -11.69
C PHE A 97 -4.56 -1.15 -12.50
N ILE A 98 -5.70 -1.17 -11.80
CA ILE A 98 -7.02 -0.95 -12.40
C ILE A 98 -7.88 -0.11 -11.45
N GLY A 99 -8.86 0.62 -11.97
CA GLY A 99 -9.70 1.51 -11.16
C GLY A 99 -9.19 2.94 -11.24
N GLY A 100 -9.40 3.75 -10.20
CA GLY A 100 -9.10 5.18 -10.29
C GLY A 100 -9.26 5.98 -9.02
N PHE A 101 -9.14 7.28 -9.19
CA PHE A 101 -9.30 8.30 -8.15
C PHE A 101 -10.48 9.20 -8.49
N ASN A 102 -11.19 9.64 -7.46
CA ASN A 102 -12.06 10.81 -7.58
C ASN A 102 -11.23 12.07 -7.28
N GLU A 103 -11.38 13.12 -8.07
CA GLU A 103 -10.76 14.41 -7.77
C GLU A 103 -11.84 15.35 -7.25
N LEU A 104 -11.62 15.95 -6.07
CA LEU A 104 -12.66 16.68 -5.32
C LEU A 104 -12.79 18.15 -5.74
N GLU A 105 -12.52 18.45 -7.01
CA GLU A 105 -12.61 19.80 -7.58
C GLU A 105 -14.07 20.22 -7.86
N THR A 106 -14.33 21.53 -7.99
CA THR A 106 -15.68 22.02 -8.32
C THR A 106 -15.86 21.99 -9.84
N ASP A 107 -16.11 20.77 -10.33
CA ASP A 107 -16.54 20.34 -11.67
C ASP A 107 -16.33 21.34 -12.83
N THR A 108 -15.29 21.08 -13.63
CA THR A 108 -15.14 21.62 -14.99
C THR A 108 -15.12 20.57 -16.11
N GLY A 109 -15.50 19.31 -15.81
CA GLY A 109 -15.68 18.23 -16.79
C GLY A 109 -14.60 17.15 -16.84
N ASP A 110 -13.68 17.10 -15.88
CA ASP A 110 -12.69 16.00 -15.74
C ASP A 110 -13.18 14.93 -14.72
N ASP A 111 -13.17 13.66 -15.15
CA ASP A 111 -13.73 12.53 -14.39
C ASP A 111 -12.73 11.84 -13.43
N GLY A 112 -11.58 12.47 -13.19
CA GLY A 112 -10.47 11.92 -12.40
C GLY A 112 -9.69 10.78 -13.10
N PRO A 113 -8.42 10.54 -12.70
CA PRO A 113 -7.56 9.58 -13.37
C PRO A 113 -8.01 8.14 -13.11
N SER A 114 -8.03 7.32 -14.17
CA SER A 114 -8.32 5.89 -14.10
C SER A 114 -7.45 5.08 -15.07
N ASP A 115 -7.27 3.79 -14.77
CA ASP A 115 -6.55 2.85 -15.63
C ASP A 115 -7.31 1.51 -15.73
N THR A 116 -7.18 0.84 -16.88
CA THR A 116 -7.90 -0.40 -17.20
C THR A 116 -7.02 -1.66 -17.20
N GLY A 117 -5.75 -1.54 -16.80
CA GLY A 117 -4.79 -2.64 -16.69
C GLY A 117 -3.53 -2.46 -17.52
N THR A 118 -3.10 -1.22 -17.76
CA THR A 118 -1.88 -0.87 -18.50
C THR A 118 -0.79 -0.31 -17.59
N ALA A 119 -1.15 0.51 -16.60
CA ALA A 119 -0.20 1.17 -15.72
C ALA A 119 0.49 0.23 -14.73
N VAL A 120 1.75 0.55 -14.45
CA VAL A 120 2.60 -0.10 -13.43
C VAL A 120 3.00 0.87 -12.33
N THR A 121 2.66 2.14 -12.51
CA THR A 121 3.03 3.24 -11.61
C THR A 121 1.79 4.09 -11.33
N ILE A 122 1.64 4.47 -10.07
CA ILE A 122 0.79 5.59 -9.64
C ILE A 122 1.72 6.71 -9.17
N THR A 123 1.52 7.91 -9.65
CA THR A 123 2.24 9.09 -9.17
C THR A 123 1.26 9.99 -8.41
N LEU A 124 1.60 10.37 -7.18
CA LEU A 124 0.91 11.42 -6.45
C LEU A 124 1.84 12.61 -6.24
N GLY A 125 1.29 13.79 -6.42
CA GLY A 125 1.99 15.03 -6.14
C GLY A 125 2.91 15.49 -7.27
N ASN A 126 3.05 16.80 -7.30
CA ASN A 126 3.98 17.66 -8.01
C ASN A 126 3.52 19.09 -7.68
N ALA A 127 3.51 19.42 -6.38
CA ALA A 127 2.81 20.58 -5.79
C ALA A 127 1.26 20.56 -5.88
N THR A 128 0.66 19.46 -6.33
CA THR A 128 -0.81 19.24 -6.38
C THR A 128 -1.33 18.27 -5.31
N ASP A 129 -0.45 17.59 -4.56
CA ASP A 129 -0.90 16.76 -3.45
C ASP A 129 -1.24 17.59 -2.22
N THR A 130 -2.21 17.09 -1.45
CA THR A 130 -2.68 17.69 -0.22
C THR A 130 -2.64 16.66 0.92
N VAL A 131 -2.21 17.08 2.12
CA VAL A 131 -2.35 16.24 3.33
C VAL A 131 -3.79 15.75 3.44
N GLY A 132 -3.96 14.43 3.47
CA GLY A 132 -5.26 13.75 3.49
C GLY A 132 -5.64 13.07 2.18
N ASP A 133 -4.97 13.38 1.06
CA ASP A 133 -5.08 12.62 -0.18
C ASP A 133 -4.80 11.15 0.11
N SER A 134 -5.68 10.28 -0.35
CA SER A 134 -5.68 8.89 0.09
C SER A 134 -6.27 7.93 -0.91
N PHE A 135 -5.71 6.72 -0.92
CA PHE A 135 -6.20 5.65 -1.78
C PHE A 135 -5.86 4.29 -1.20
N ARG A 136 -6.65 3.31 -1.59
CA ARG A 136 -6.50 1.93 -1.19
C ARG A 136 -6.17 1.08 -2.39
N LEU A 137 -5.21 0.19 -2.20
CA LEU A 137 -4.85 -0.85 -3.14
C LEU A 137 -5.31 -2.20 -2.60
N LEU A 138 -6.01 -2.96 -3.43
CA LEU A 138 -6.42 -4.33 -3.13
C LEU A 138 -6.02 -5.25 -4.28
N SER A 139 -5.28 -6.31 -4.01
CA SER A 139 -5.01 -7.32 -5.03
C SER A 139 -6.23 -8.23 -5.25
N ILE A 140 -6.67 -8.39 -6.50
CA ILE A 140 -7.96 -9.07 -6.79
C ILE A 140 -7.86 -10.35 -7.64
N ASP A 141 -6.73 -10.57 -8.33
CA ASP A 141 -6.57 -11.72 -9.23
C ASP A 141 -5.12 -12.27 -9.31
N GLY A 142 -4.23 -11.81 -8.43
CA GLY A 142 -2.82 -12.20 -8.41
C GLY A 142 -1.94 -11.48 -9.43
N ARG A 143 -2.48 -10.56 -10.22
CA ARG A 143 -1.72 -9.68 -11.14
C ARG A 143 -2.24 -8.25 -11.19
N LYS A 144 -3.40 -7.97 -10.61
CA LYS A 144 -4.01 -6.64 -10.61
C LYS A 144 -4.19 -6.11 -9.20
N TRP A 145 -3.80 -4.85 -9.03
CA TRP A 145 -4.12 -4.00 -7.91
C TRP A 145 -5.32 -3.13 -8.29
N LEU A 146 -6.44 -3.36 -7.62
CA LEU A 146 -7.59 -2.47 -7.66
C LEU A 146 -7.30 -1.22 -6.84
N VAL A 147 -7.42 -0.07 -7.50
CA VAL A 147 -7.23 1.27 -6.95
C VAL A 147 -8.58 1.90 -6.69
N ARG A 148 -8.73 2.45 -5.49
CA ARG A 148 -9.85 3.31 -5.11
C ARG A 148 -9.32 4.44 -4.25
N GLY A 149 -9.45 5.68 -4.69
CA GLY A 149 -8.88 6.81 -3.99
C GLY A 149 -9.61 8.11 -4.22
N GLN A 150 -9.10 9.13 -3.56
CA GLN A 150 -9.49 10.51 -3.73
C GLN A 150 -8.29 11.45 -3.58
N THR A 151 -8.28 12.52 -4.36
CA THR A 151 -7.35 13.64 -4.20
C THR A 151 -8.14 14.95 -4.08
N ALA A 152 -7.62 15.91 -3.32
CA ALA A 152 -8.27 17.18 -3.07
C ALA A 152 -8.23 18.11 -4.29
N LEU A 153 -7.17 18.03 -5.08
CA LEU A 153 -6.95 18.85 -6.27
C LEU A 153 -6.98 18.00 -7.54
N ASP A 154 -7.31 18.66 -8.65
CA ASP A 154 -7.13 18.17 -10.02
C ASP A 154 -5.64 17.93 -10.31
N GLY A 155 -5.34 16.84 -11.02
CA GLY A 155 -3.98 16.38 -11.27
C GLY A 155 -3.25 15.94 -10.01
N GLY A 156 -3.99 15.58 -8.95
CA GLY A 156 -3.42 15.10 -7.69
C GLY A 156 -2.78 13.71 -7.83
N ALA A 157 -3.27 12.91 -8.79
CA ALA A 157 -2.75 11.60 -9.11
C ALA A 157 -2.65 11.34 -10.62
N ALA A 158 -1.78 10.41 -11.03
CA ALA A 158 -1.67 9.96 -12.42
C ALA A 158 -1.26 8.48 -12.50
N PHE A 159 -1.70 7.81 -13.56
CA PHE A 159 -1.30 6.46 -13.93
C PHE A 159 -0.26 6.48 -15.06
N SER A 160 0.74 5.59 -14.99
CA SER A 160 1.75 5.40 -16.07
C SER A 160 2.32 3.99 -16.13
#